data_AF-A0AAU3LZ07-F1
#
_entry.id   AF-A0AAU3LZ07-F1
#
_cell.length_a   1.000
_cell.length_b   1.000
_cell.length_c   1.000
_cell.angle_alpha   90.00
_cell.angle_beta   90.00
_cell.angle_gamma   90.00
#
_symmetry.space_group_name_H-M   'P 1'
#
loop_
_entity.id
_entity.type
_entity.pdbx_description
1 polymer ?
#
loop_
_entity_poly.entity_id
_entity_poly.type
_entity_poly.pdbx_seq_one_letter_code
_entity_poly.pdbx_strand_id
1 'polypeptide(L)'
;MSLERPFEVKLFMDESGNGNPSQPLIVGAVELGDDAEDVEERIQDLYKRLVARHSLTGFGSFDEFRKDGFHSANDPTEISVPFRELMRNTFFRAFVVVTDRTSFPGKAESELIEFMYVRLLGDLLIRHRHESELLCYIEQSQEMSSIIHRLPDAVARRGRARKKAGRNVSLPQPNISMVTKRQFMSTAIIDYVMADVSRWLQKGRTTNPKDFAYRAFREIEPSISLLYSFELGRISSRKDPLH
;
A
#
# COMPACT_ATOMS: atom_id res chain seq x y z
N MET A 1 -20.84 31.09 -6.41
CA MET A 1 -20.31 30.44 -5.19
C MET A 1 -20.12 28.97 -5.52
N SER A 2 -18.91 28.54 -5.87
CA SER A 2 -18.60 27.12 -5.98
C SER A 2 -18.56 26.56 -4.56
N LEU A 3 -19.42 25.58 -4.27
CA LEU A 3 -19.23 24.71 -3.12
C LEU A 3 -17.93 23.96 -3.38
N GLU A 4 -16.84 24.39 -2.74
CA GLU A 4 -15.61 23.62 -2.67
C GLU A 4 -15.99 22.24 -2.12
N ARG A 5 -15.80 21.19 -2.93
CA ARG A 5 -15.90 19.82 -2.40
C ARG A 5 -14.86 19.74 -1.27
N PRO A 6 -15.22 19.28 -0.07
CA PRO A 6 -14.20 18.98 0.93
C PRO A 6 -13.22 18.00 0.28
N PHE A 7 -11.92 18.30 0.37
CA PHE A 7 -10.89 17.44 -0.21
C PHE A 7 -10.93 16.08 0.49
N GLU A 8 -11.40 15.06 -0.22
CA GLU A 8 -11.42 13.68 0.26
C GLU A 8 -10.14 12.99 -0.17
N VAL A 9 -9.30 12.60 0.79
CA VAL A 9 -8.09 11.84 0.49
C VAL A 9 -8.44 10.36 0.43
N LYS A 10 -8.27 9.77 -0.75
CA LYS A 10 -8.42 8.33 -0.99
C LYS A 10 -7.09 7.62 -0.82
N LEU A 11 -7.10 6.59 0.01
CA LEU A 11 -5.98 5.70 0.27
C LEU A 11 -6.34 4.29 -0.13
N PHE A 12 -5.48 3.65 -0.92
CA PHE A 12 -5.59 2.24 -1.28
C PHE A 12 -4.53 1.47 -0.51
N MET A 13 -4.94 0.43 0.22
CA MET A 13 -4.12 -0.22 1.23
C MET A 13 -4.17 -1.73 1.06
N ASP A 14 -3.07 -2.37 1.45
CA ASP A 14 -2.90 -3.82 1.36
C ASP A 14 -1.79 -4.29 2.32
N GLU A 15 -1.71 -5.59 2.53
CA GLU A 15 -0.66 -6.27 3.29
C GLU A 15 0.10 -7.29 2.44
N SER A 16 1.36 -7.56 2.80
CA SER A 16 2.18 -8.56 2.13
C SER A 16 3.07 -9.31 3.12
N GLY A 17 3.44 -10.54 2.78
CA GLY A 17 4.28 -11.40 3.61
C GLY A 17 3.53 -12.14 4.73
N ASN A 18 2.20 -12.03 4.78
CA ASN A 18 1.32 -12.90 5.58
C ASN A 18 1.64 -14.38 5.29
N GLY A 19 1.63 -15.23 6.32
CA GLY A 19 1.80 -16.67 6.19
C GLY A 19 3.20 -17.11 5.76
N ASN A 20 4.14 -16.17 5.55
CA ASN A 20 5.49 -16.46 5.10
C ASN A 20 6.56 -15.83 6.01
N PRO A 21 7.05 -16.58 7.02
CA PRO A 21 8.05 -16.09 7.97
C PRO A 21 9.40 -15.70 7.34
N SER A 22 9.69 -16.16 6.12
CA SER A 22 10.93 -15.84 5.41
C SER A 22 10.90 -14.46 4.72
N GLN A 23 9.72 -13.86 4.64
CA GLN A 23 9.52 -12.54 4.03
C GLN A 23 9.21 -11.52 5.13
N PRO A 24 9.62 -10.25 4.97
CA PRO A 24 9.15 -9.20 5.87
C PRO A 24 7.62 -9.11 5.78
N LEU A 25 6.97 -8.89 6.93
CA LEU A 25 5.57 -8.51 6.95
C LEU A 25 5.48 -7.03 6.60
N ILE A 26 4.59 -6.67 5.68
CA ILE A 26 4.45 -5.32 5.15
C ILE A 26 2.99 -4.91 5.20
N VAL A 27 2.72 -3.67 5.59
CA VAL A 27 1.44 -2.99 5.36
C VAL A 27 1.74 -1.71 4.60
N GLY A 28 1.01 -1.49 3.51
CA GLY A 28 1.19 -0.36 2.63
C GLY A 28 -0.08 0.48 2.48
N ALA A 29 0.11 1.75 2.12
CA ALA A 29 -0.94 2.61 1.59
C ALA A 29 -0.40 3.42 0.40
N VAL A 30 -1.24 3.65 -0.60
CA VAL A 30 -0.98 4.59 -1.68
C VAL A 30 -2.03 5.69 -1.73
N GLU A 31 -1.56 6.93 -1.86
CA GLU A 31 -2.34 8.15 -2.06
C GLU A 31 -2.16 8.60 -3.52
N LEU A 32 -3.27 8.76 -4.26
CA LEU A 32 -3.26 9.17 -5.67
C LEU A 32 -3.54 10.67 -5.89
N GLY A 33 -3.82 11.42 -4.82
CA GLY A 33 -4.14 12.85 -4.91
C GLY A 33 -5.47 13.12 -5.63
N ASP A 34 -5.57 14.28 -6.27
CA ASP A 34 -6.79 14.73 -6.96
C ASP A 34 -7.09 13.91 -8.23
N ASP A 35 -6.08 13.26 -8.80
CA ASP A 35 -6.20 12.45 -10.03
C ASP A 35 -6.62 10.99 -9.76
N ALA A 36 -7.09 10.67 -8.56
CA ALA A 36 -7.38 9.28 -8.17
C ALA A 36 -8.37 8.57 -9.10
N GLU A 37 -9.37 9.29 -9.59
CA GLU A 37 -10.39 8.78 -10.52
C GLU A 37 -9.80 8.53 -11.92
N ASP A 38 -9.01 9.47 -12.42
CA ASP A 38 -8.34 9.35 -13.73
C ASP A 38 -7.31 8.21 -13.73
N VAL A 39 -6.58 8.03 -12.62
CA VAL A 39 -5.64 6.91 -12.46
C VAL A 39 -6.37 5.58 -12.44
N GLU A 40 -7.48 5.48 -11.72
CA GLU A 40 -8.32 4.28 -11.70
C GLU A 40 -8.84 3.94 -13.10
N GLU A 41 -9.35 4.92 -13.85
CA GLU A 41 -9.80 4.71 -15.24
C GLU A 41 -8.66 4.20 -16.14
N ARG A 42 -7.47 4.80 -16.04
CA ARG A 42 -6.28 4.37 -16.80
C ARG A 42 -5.89 2.92 -16.49
N ILE A 43 -5.98 2.50 -15.22
CA ILE A 43 -5.69 1.12 -14.81
C ILE A 43 -6.76 0.18 -15.36
N GLN A 44 -8.03 0.54 -15.28
CA GLN A 44 -9.12 -0.25 -15.83
C GLN A 44 -9.00 -0.42 -17.35
N ASP A 45 -8.61 0.63 -18.06
CA ASP A 45 -8.39 0.57 -19.51
C ASP A 45 -7.16 -0.27 -19.89
N LEU A 46 -6.09 -0.23 -19.09
CA LEU A 46 -4.99 -1.16 -19.24
C LEU A 46 -5.46 -2.61 -19.03
N TYR A 47 -6.22 -2.88 -17.97
CA TYR A 47 -6.78 -4.19 -17.70
C TYR A 47 -7.63 -4.70 -18.87
N LYS A 48 -8.59 -3.91 -19.36
CA LYS A 48 -9.45 -4.27 -20.52
C LYS A 48 -8.61 -4.64 -21.74
N ARG A 49 -7.57 -3.86 -22.05
CA ARG A 49 -6.66 -4.13 -23.18
C ARG A 49 -5.85 -5.42 -22.98
N LEU A 50 -5.36 -5.68 -21.77
CA LEU A 50 -4.56 -6.88 -21.49
C LEU A 50 -5.40 -8.16 -21.49
N VAL A 51 -6.61 -8.12 -20.91
CA VAL A 51 -7.55 -9.26 -20.91
C VAL A 51 -7.96 -9.66 -22.33
N ALA A 52 -8.02 -8.71 -23.26
CA ALA A 52 -8.32 -8.97 -24.67
C ALA A 52 -7.19 -9.67 -25.45
N ARG A 53 -6.01 -9.88 -24.84
CA ARG A 53 -4.87 -10.54 -25.52
C ARG A 53 -5.06 -12.06 -25.57
N HIS A 54 -5.53 -12.54 -26.72
CA HIS A 54 -5.74 -13.98 -26.95
C HIS A 54 -4.46 -14.82 -26.89
N SER A 55 -3.29 -14.24 -27.16
CA SER A 55 -1.99 -14.93 -27.15
C SER A 55 -1.57 -15.47 -25.78
N LEU A 56 -2.22 -15.03 -24.70
CA LEU A 56 -1.94 -15.46 -23.33
C LEU A 56 -2.99 -16.44 -22.79
N THR A 57 -3.97 -16.82 -23.60
CA THR A 57 -5.04 -17.75 -23.20
C THR A 57 -4.47 -19.14 -22.90
N GLY A 58 -4.86 -19.74 -21.78
CA GLY A 58 -4.44 -21.08 -21.37
C GLY A 58 -3.20 -21.12 -20.46
N PHE A 59 -2.60 -19.97 -20.14
CA PHE A 59 -1.62 -19.85 -19.07
C PHE A 59 -2.34 -19.58 -17.74
N GLY A 60 -2.11 -20.42 -16.72
CA GLY A 60 -2.81 -20.31 -15.43
C GLY A 60 -2.67 -18.94 -14.75
N SER A 61 -1.49 -18.32 -14.84
CA SER A 61 -1.25 -16.96 -14.32
C SER A 61 -2.05 -15.88 -15.07
N PHE A 62 -2.32 -16.09 -16.36
CA PHE A 62 -3.19 -15.18 -17.13
C PHE A 62 -4.66 -15.37 -16.76
N ASP A 63 -5.09 -16.61 -16.49
CA ASP A 63 -6.46 -16.89 -16.03
C ASP A 63 -6.72 -16.28 -14.65
N GLU A 64 -5.73 -16.35 -13.75
CA GLU A 64 -5.75 -15.65 -12.46
C GLU A 64 -5.85 -14.13 -12.64
N PHE A 65 -5.00 -13.54 -13.49
CA PHE A 65 -5.11 -12.11 -13.81
C PHE A 65 -6.49 -11.72 -14.35
N ARG A 66 -7.07 -12.52 -15.26
CA ARG A 66 -8.41 -12.27 -15.78
C ARG A 66 -9.45 -12.31 -14.68
N LYS A 67 -9.31 -13.20 -13.71
CA LYS A 67 -10.26 -13.36 -12.61
C LYS A 67 -10.10 -12.25 -11.56
N ASP A 68 -8.88 -12.03 -11.08
CA ASP A 68 -8.62 -11.31 -9.84
C ASP A 68 -7.98 -9.91 -10.07
N GLY A 69 -7.58 -9.60 -11.31
CA GLY A 69 -6.93 -8.34 -11.67
C GLY A 69 -5.40 -8.42 -11.53
N PHE A 70 -4.75 -7.26 -11.43
CA PHE A 70 -3.29 -7.19 -11.27
C PHE A 70 -2.87 -7.75 -9.91
N HIS A 71 -1.87 -8.62 -9.90
CA HIS A 71 -1.24 -9.12 -8.70
C HIS A 71 0.27 -9.33 -8.88
N SER A 72 1.06 -8.56 -8.14
CA SER A 72 2.52 -8.53 -8.28
C SER A 72 3.21 -9.88 -8.10
N ALA A 73 2.60 -10.80 -7.34
CA ALA A 73 3.12 -12.13 -7.06
C ALA A 73 3.01 -13.08 -8.25
N ASN A 74 1.94 -13.00 -9.03
CA ASN A 74 1.59 -14.00 -10.05
C ASN A 74 1.54 -13.42 -11.47
N ASP A 75 1.52 -12.10 -11.62
CA ASP A 75 1.44 -11.44 -12.93
C ASP A 75 2.66 -11.81 -13.80
N PRO A 76 2.44 -12.40 -14.99
CA PRO A 76 3.52 -12.64 -15.93
C PRO A 76 4.10 -11.32 -16.47
N THR A 77 5.25 -11.41 -17.14
CA THR A 77 5.98 -10.23 -17.66
C THR A 77 5.11 -9.38 -18.58
N GLU A 78 4.26 -10.02 -19.39
CA GLU A 78 3.36 -9.38 -20.35
C GLU A 78 2.25 -8.55 -19.69
N ILE A 79 2.01 -8.77 -18.40
CA ILE A 79 1.05 -8.01 -17.57
C ILE A 79 1.81 -7.01 -16.69
N SER A 80 2.86 -7.46 -16.00
CA SER A 80 3.58 -6.66 -15.02
C SER A 80 4.38 -5.52 -15.65
N VAL A 81 4.96 -5.70 -16.84
CA VAL A 81 5.71 -4.64 -17.53
C VAL A 81 4.80 -3.46 -17.91
N PRO A 82 3.66 -3.67 -18.62
CA PRO A 82 2.73 -2.57 -18.90
C PRO A 82 2.17 -1.89 -17.65
N PHE A 83 1.91 -2.64 -16.57
CA PHE A 83 1.43 -2.05 -15.32
C PHE A 83 2.49 -1.16 -14.67
N ARG A 84 3.75 -1.62 -14.63
CA ARG A 84 4.88 -0.81 -14.14
C ARG A 84 5.12 0.43 -15.00
N GLU A 85 4.97 0.34 -16.31
CA GLU A 85 5.02 1.51 -17.20
C GLU A 85 3.92 2.52 -16.88
N LEU A 86 2.70 2.06 -16.57
CA LEU A 86 1.62 2.92 -16.11
C LEU A 86 2.01 3.59 -14.78
N MET A 87 2.49 2.82 -13.80
CA MET A 87 2.93 3.36 -12.50
C MET A 87 4.00 4.45 -12.65
N ARG A 88 4.99 4.27 -13.52
CA ARG A 88 6.04 5.28 -13.79
C ARG A 88 5.48 6.60 -14.34
N ASN A 89 4.35 6.54 -15.04
CA ASN A 89 3.65 7.67 -15.63
C ASN A 89 2.46 8.14 -14.79
N THR A 90 2.45 7.80 -13.50
CA THR A 90 1.40 8.17 -12.56
C THR A 90 2.06 8.78 -11.32
N PHE A 91 1.58 9.96 -10.92
CA PHE A 91 1.99 10.53 -9.65
C PHE A 91 1.24 9.83 -8.52
N PHE A 92 1.97 9.26 -7.57
CA PHE A 92 1.41 8.68 -6.36
C PHE A 92 2.37 8.83 -5.18
N ARG A 93 1.85 8.69 -3.96
CA ARG A 93 2.65 8.62 -2.74
C ARG A 93 2.41 7.31 -2.03
N ALA A 94 3.46 6.54 -1.82
CA ALA A 94 3.41 5.30 -1.05
C ALA A 94 3.89 5.52 0.39
N PHE A 95 3.23 4.85 1.32
CA PHE A 95 3.57 4.80 2.74
C PHE A 95 3.63 3.34 3.15
N VAL A 96 4.79 2.90 3.60
CA VAL A 96 5.08 1.48 3.83
C VAL A 96 5.63 1.30 5.23
N VAL A 97 5.02 0.37 5.97
CA VAL A 97 5.47 -0.05 7.30
C VAL A 97 5.84 -1.53 7.22
N VAL A 98 7.03 -1.89 7.72
CA VAL A 98 7.58 -3.24 7.64
C VAL A 98 8.04 -3.75 9.00
N THR A 99 8.08 -5.07 9.15
CA THR A 99 8.72 -5.76 10.27
C THR A 99 9.28 -7.09 9.81
N ASP A 100 10.45 -7.47 10.33
CA ASP A 100 11.00 -8.82 10.18
C ASP A 100 10.55 -9.78 11.31
N ARG A 101 9.65 -9.29 12.18
CA ARG A 101 9.06 -9.97 13.35
C ARG A 101 10.02 -10.18 14.53
N THR A 102 11.30 -9.81 14.42
CA THR A 102 12.28 -10.00 15.51
C THR A 102 11.95 -9.19 16.76
N SER A 103 11.33 -8.01 16.59
CA SER A 103 10.89 -7.16 17.70
C SER A 103 9.58 -7.61 18.35
N PHE A 104 8.92 -8.66 17.83
CA PHE A 104 7.60 -9.10 18.28
C PHE A 104 7.52 -10.62 18.50
N PRO A 105 8.41 -11.21 19.33
CA PRO A 105 8.38 -12.65 19.58
C PRO A 105 7.04 -13.07 20.21
N GLY A 106 6.44 -14.13 19.68
CA GLY A 106 5.23 -14.76 20.23
C GLY A 106 3.91 -14.01 19.99
N LYS A 107 3.91 -12.89 19.25
CA LYS A 107 2.67 -12.26 18.81
C LYS A 107 2.03 -13.03 17.68
N ALA A 108 0.69 -13.10 17.68
CA ALA A 108 -0.03 -13.61 16.53
C ALA A 108 0.16 -12.65 15.34
N GLU A 109 0.28 -13.20 14.13
CA GLU A 109 0.50 -12.38 12.94
C GLU A 109 -0.65 -11.39 12.68
N SER A 110 -1.89 -11.81 12.94
CA SER A 110 -3.08 -10.95 12.84
C SER A 110 -3.02 -9.73 13.76
N GLU A 111 -2.54 -9.90 15.00
CA GLU A 111 -2.33 -8.80 15.94
C GLU A 111 -1.21 -7.87 15.48
N LEU A 112 -0.18 -8.43 14.84
CA LEU A 112 0.92 -7.66 14.29
C LEU A 112 0.47 -6.83 13.08
N ILE A 113 -0.30 -7.41 12.16
CA ILE A 113 -0.91 -6.70 11.02
C ILE A 113 -1.81 -5.57 11.53
N GLU A 114 -2.70 -5.83 12.50
CA GLU A 114 -3.54 -4.79 13.12
C GLU A 114 -2.67 -3.65 13.68
N PHE A 115 -1.61 -3.98 14.42
CA PHE A 115 -0.69 -3.01 14.99
C PHE A 115 0.02 -2.17 13.91
N MET A 116 0.40 -2.79 12.79
CA MET A 116 1.01 -2.12 11.63
C MET A 116 0.04 -1.16 10.95
N TYR A 117 -1.21 -1.57 10.70
CA TYR A 117 -2.25 -0.69 10.18
C TYR A 117 -2.50 0.50 11.12
N VAL A 118 -2.61 0.27 12.44
CA VAL A 118 -2.80 1.33 13.44
C VAL A 118 -1.60 2.30 13.49
N ARG A 119 -0.38 1.82 13.21
CA ARG A 119 0.82 2.65 13.05
C ARG A 119 0.74 3.52 11.81
N LEU A 120 0.43 2.92 10.67
CA LEU A 120 0.36 3.58 9.37
C LEU A 120 -0.76 4.62 9.33
N LEU A 121 -2.00 4.22 9.64
CA LEU A 121 -3.16 5.11 9.69
C LEU A 121 -2.95 6.23 10.71
N GLY A 122 -2.34 5.94 11.86
CA GLY A 122 -2.02 6.97 12.85
C GLY A 122 -1.10 8.08 12.32
N ASP A 123 -0.18 7.77 11.39
CA ASP A 123 0.66 8.79 10.76
C ASP A 123 -0.06 9.51 9.62
N LEU A 124 -0.85 8.78 8.83
CA LEU A 124 -1.65 9.36 7.75
C LEU A 124 -2.69 10.35 8.28
N LEU A 125 -3.38 10.05 9.38
CA LEU A 125 -4.29 10.99 10.03
C LEU A 125 -3.60 12.29 10.47
N ILE A 126 -2.35 12.23 10.93
CA ILE A 126 -1.58 13.44 11.29
C ILE A 126 -1.18 14.22 10.04
N ARG A 127 -0.76 13.50 9.00
CA ARG A 127 -0.38 14.09 7.72
C ARG A 127 -1.54 14.87 7.11
N HIS A 128 -2.73 14.27 7.11
CA HIS A 128 -3.97 14.79 6.55
C HIS A 128 -4.85 15.46 7.62
N ARG A 129 -4.25 16.02 8.69
CA ARG A 129 -4.99 16.69 9.79
C ARG A 129 -5.86 17.88 9.39
N HIS A 130 -5.72 18.35 8.15
CA HIS A 130 -6.48 19.46 7.59
C HIS A 130 -7.73 18.99 6.83
N GLU A 131 -7.84 17.68 6.58
CA GLU A 131 -8.99 17.08 5.93
C GLU A 131 -10.08 16.73 6.95
N SER A 132 -11.32 16.67 6.48
CA SER A 132 -12.45 16.21 7.30
C SER A 132 -12.46 14.69 7.45
N GLU A 133 -12.09 13.98 6.39
CA GLU A 133 -12.23 12.53 6.26
C GLU A 133 -11.06 11.92 5.48
N LEU A 134 -10.73 10.66 5.81
CA LEU A 134 -9.73 9.86 5.14
C LEU A 134 -10.40 8.56 4.65
N LEU A 135 -10.61 8.44 3.34
CA LEU A 135 -11.24 7.25 2.74
C LEU A 135 -10.17 6.18 2.54
N CYS A 136 -10.27 5.06 3.27
CA CYS A 136 -9.30 3.98 3.26
C CYS A 136 -9.93 2.73 2.67
N TYR A 137 -9.46 2.31 1.51
CA TYR A 137 -9.88 1.09 0.84
C TYR A 137 -8.82 0.01 1.09
N ILE A 138 -9.16 -1.00 1.88
CA ILE A 138 -8.28 -2.13 2.18
C ILE A 138 -8.73 -3.32 1.33
N GLU A 139 -7.77 -3.95 0.64
CA GLU A 139 -8.07 -5.15 -0.12
C GLU A 139 -8.61 -6.29 0.75
N GLN A 140 -9.66 -6.96 0.25
CA GLN A 140 -10.34 -8.02 0.99
C GLN A 140 -9.50 -9.31 1.01
N SER A 141 -9.01 -9.67 2.20
CA SER A 141 -8.59 -11.03 2.52
C SER A 141 -9.46 -11.62 3.64
N GLN A 142 -9.75 -12.92 3.59
CA GLN A 142 -10.68 -13.57 4.54
C GLN A 142 -10.21 -13.43 6.00
N GLU A 143 -8.90 -13.44 6.21
CA GLU A 143 -8.27 -13.32 7.52
C GLU A 143 -8.35 -11.89 8.07
N MET A 144 -8.41 -10.89 7.18
CA MET A 144 -8.41 -9.47 7.55
C MET A 144 -9.75 -8.89 7.97
N SER A 145 -10.87 -9.54 7.66
CA SER A 145 -12.20 -9.03 8.01
C SER A 145 -12.34 -8.74 9.51
N SER A 146 -11.83 -9.63 10.37
CA SER A 146 -11.83 -9.45 11.83
C SER A 146 -10.93 -8.31 12.33
N ILE A 147 -9.85 -8.02 11.61
CA ILE A 147 -8.93 -6.92 11.92
C ILE A 147 -9.57 -5.59 11.52
N ILE A 148 -10.12 -5.52 10.31
CA ILE A 148 -10.64 -4.28 9.72
C ILE A 148 -11.81 -3.73 10.53
N HIS A 149 -12.70 -4.59 11.04
CA HIS A 149 -13.76 -4.15 11.94
C HIS A 149 -13.26 -3.47 13.23
N ARG A 150 -12.04 -3.78 13.69
CA ARG A 150 -11.45 -3.22 14.92
C ARG A 150 -10.56 -2.00 14.66
N LEU A 151 -10.13 -1.79 13.42
CA LEU A 151 -9.20 -0.71 13.04
C LEU A 151 -9.72 0.70 13.38
N PRO A 152 -10.97 1.09 13.06
CA PRO A 152 -11.45 2.44 13.37
C PRO A 152 -11.32 2.80 14.85
N ASP A 153 -11.72 1.87 15.73
CA ASP A 153 -11.62 2.05 17.18
C ASP A 153 -10.18 2.09 17.69
N ALA A 154 -9.32 1.21 17.18
CA ALA A 154 -7.91 1.16 17.54
C ALA A 154 -7.19 2.47 17.15
N VAL A 155 -7.45 2.97 15.94
CA VAL A 155 -6.91 4.24 15.43
C VAL A 155 -7.44 5.42 16.22
N ALA A 156 -8.76 5.47 16.50
CA ALA A 156 -9.37 6.52 17.30
C ALA A 156 -8.81 6.56 18.73
N ARG A 157 -8.61 5.40 19.38
CA ARG A 157 -7.96 5.31 20.70
C ARG A 157 -6.56 5.90 20.69
N ARG A 158 -5.76 5.58 19.67
CA ARG A 158 -4.41 6.14 19.50
C ARG A 158 -4.44 7.66 19.28
N GLY A 159 -5.39 8.16 18.48
CA GLY A 159 -5.63 9.59 18.30
C GLY A 159 -5.96 10.30 19.61
N ARG A 160 -6.87 9.72 20.43
CA ARG A 160 -7.21 10.24 21.76
C ARG A 160 -6.03 10.25 22.73
N ALA A 161 -5.19 9.22 22.71
CA ALA A 161 -3.98 9.18 23.52
C ALA A 161 -3.01 10.31 23.17
N ARG A 162 -2.85 10.63 21.88
CA ARG A 162 -2.06 11.78 21.42
C ARG A 162 -2.64 13.12 21.87
N LYS A 163 -3.96 13.29 21.87
CA LYS A 163 -4.63 14.49 22.42
C LYS A 163 -4.34 14.68 23.91
N LYS A 164 -4.41 13.61 24.71
CA LYS A 164 -4.06 13.64 26.14
C LYS A 164 -2.60 14.03 26.41
N ALA A 165 -1.70 13.76 25.47
CA ALA A 165 -0.30 14.18 25.53
C ALA A 165 -0.07 15.66 25.12
N GLY A 166 -1.09 16.50 25.15
CA GLY A 166 -0.99 17.93 24.85
C GLY A 166 -0.94 18.28 23.35
N ARG A 167 -1.07 17.29 22.46
CA ARG A 167 -1.15 17.52 21.01
C ARG A 167 -2.60 17.66 20.60
N ASN A 168 -3.20 18.83 20.85
CA ASN A 168 -4.53 19.18 20.38
C ASN A 168 -4.53 19.34 18.84
N VAL A 169 -4.54 18.21 18.14
CA VAL A 169 -4.70 18.15 16.69
C VAL A 169 -6.05 17.50 16.42
N SER A 170 -6.94 18.21 15.73
CA SER A 170 -8.11 17.57 15.14
C SER A 170 -7.62 16.60 14.07
N LEU A 171 -8.08 15.36 14.12
CA LEU A 171 -7.71 14.33 13.15
C LEU A 171 -8.95 14.04 12.29
N PRO A 172 -8.78 13.77 10.98
CA PRO A 172 -9.89 13.37 10.13
C PRO A 172 -10.54 12.09 10.65
N GLN A 173 -11.80 11.88 10.29
CA GLN A 173 -12.46 10.60 10.54
C GLN A 173 -11.90 9.55 9.56
N PRO A 174 -11.39 8.41 10.04
CA PRO A 174 -11.02 7.32 9.15
C PRO A 174 -12.28 6.58 8.70
N ASN A 175 -12.54 6.57 7.39
CA ASN A 175 -13.60 5.79 6.79
C ASN A 175 -12.98 4.59 6.09
N ILE A 176 -13.01 3.44 6.76
CA ILE A 176 -12.31 2.23 6.32
C ILE A 176 -13.33 1.28 5.72
N SER A 177 -13.10 0.92 4.46
CA SER A 177 -13.93 -0.01 3.70
C SER A 177 -13.07 -1.17 3.18
N MET A 178 -13.58 -2.39 3.30
CA MET A 178 -13.01 -3.53 2.56
C MET A 178 -13.47 -3.48 1.12
N VAL A 179 -12.55 -3.71 0.19
CA VAL A 179 -12.84 -3.71 -1.23
C VAL A 179 -12.18 -4.90 -1.91
N THR A 180 -12.78 -5.36 -2.98
CA THR A 180 -12.12 -6.29 -3.90
C THR A 180 -11.24 -5.49 -4.87
N LYS A 181 -10.16 -6.10 -5.38
CA LYS A 181 -9.33 -5.52 -6.47
C LYS A 181 -10.14 -5.05 -7.67
N ARG A 182 -11.27 -5.70 -7.96
CA ARG A 182 -12.15 -5.31 -9.07
C ARG A 182 -12.98 -4.06 -8.79
N GLN A 183 -13.22 -3.72 -7.52
CA GLN A 183 -13.91 -2.47 -7.16
C GLN A 183 -12.96 -1.27 -7.27
N PHE A 184 -11.69 -1.46 -6.91
CA PHE A 184 -10.64 -0.45 -7.04
C PHE A 184 -9.33 -1.11 -7.46
N MET A 185 -9.04 -1.09 -8.76
CA MET A 185 -7.81 -1.70 -9.29
C MET A 185 -6.55 -0.94 -8.87
N SER A 186 -6.71 0.30 -8.40
CA SER A 186 -5.63 1.10 -7.79
C SER A 186 -4.99 0.44 -6.57
N THR A 187 -5.63 -0.52 -5.89
CA THR A 187 -4.98 -1.29 -4.82
C THR A 187 -3.77 -2.07 -5.34
N ALA A 188 -3.74 -2.43 -6.62
CA ALA A 188 -2.59 -3.10 -7.22
C ALA A 188 -1.30 -2.26 -7.23
N ILE A 189 -1.40 -0.92 -7.17
CA ILE A 189 -0.20 -0.07 -7.09
C ILE A 189 0.58 -0.38 -5.82
N ILE A 190 -0.12 -0.49 -4.67
CA ILE A 190 0.56 -0.74 -3.41
C ILE A 190 1.08 -2.18 -3.31
N ASP A 191 0.37 -3.16 -3.88
CA ASP A 191 0.85 -4.54 -4.02
C ASP A 191 2.21 -4.59 -4.75
N TYR A 192 2.33 -3.92 -5.90
CA TYR A 192 3.59 -3.83 -6.65
C TYR A 192 4.70 -3.11 -5.87
N VAL A 193 4.37 -2.01 -5.18
CA VAL A 193 5.31 -1.29 -4.31
C VAL A 193 5.84 -2.19 -3.20
N MET A 194 4.96 -2.89 -2.49
CA MET A 194 5.33 -3.79 -1.40
C MET A 194 6.20 -4.95 -1.89
N ALA A 195 5.92 -5.50 -3.08
CA ALA A 195 6.72 -6.55 -3.67
C ALA A 195 8.16 -6.10 -3.99
N ASP A 196 8.33 -4.88 -4.52
CA ASP A 196 9.65 -4.31 -4.79
C ASP A 196 10.42 -4.02 -3.48
N VAL A 197 9.74 -3.47 -2.47
CA VAL A 197 10.30 -3.26 -1.13
C VAL A 197 10.72 -4.59 -0.50
N SER A 198 9.85 -5.61 -0.53
CA SER A 198 10.10 -6.94 0.04
C SER A 198 11.34 -7.58 -0.60
N ARG A 199 11.41 -7.58 -1.94
CA ARG A 199 12.58 -8.11 -2.67
C ARG A 199 13.88 -7.39 -2.33
N TRP A 200 13.84 -6.07 -2.19
CA TRP A 200 15.01 -5.28 -1.83
C TRP A 200 15.47 -5.52 -0.38
N LEU A 201 14.53 -5.61 0.57
CA LEU A 201 14.82 -5.95 1.98
C LEU A 201 15.44 -7.34 2.10
N GLN A 202 14.89 -8.34 1.40
CA GLN A 202 15.42 -9.71 1.38
C GLN A 202 16.84 -9.81 0.79
N LYS A 203 17.22 -8.86 -0.08
CA LYS A 203 18.60 -8.72 -0.59
C LYS A 203 19.50 -7.88 0.31
N GLY A 204 19.15 -7.76 1.59
CA GLY A 204 19.96 -7.06 2.58
C GLY A 204 20.08 -5.56 2.30
N ARG A 205 19.10 -4.96 1.62
CA ARG A 205 19.10 -3.53 1.24
C ARG A 205 20.30 -3.15 0.36
N THR A 206 20.67 -4.06 -0.54
CA THR A 206 21.77 -3.85 -1.50
C THR A 206 21.62 -2.52 -2.25
N THR A 207 22.75 -1.85 -2.47
CA THR A 207 22.86 -0.60 -3.24
C THR A 207 23.59 -0.82 -4.57
N ASN A 208 23.81 -2.08 -4.95
CA ASN A 208 24.51 -2.44 -6.16
C ASN A 208 23.61 -2.19 -7.40
N PRO A 209 23.98 -1.30 -8.34
CA PRO A 209 23.19 -1.02 -9.54
C PRO A 209 23.02 -2.23 -10.47
N LYS A 210 23.87 -3.26 -10.34
CA LYS A 210 23.74 -4.52 -11.07
C LYS A 210 22.68 -5.46 -10.49
N ASP A 211 22.25 -5.25 -9.25
CA ASP A 211 21.19 -6.05 -8.63
C ASP A 211 19.80 -5.59 -9.12
N PHE A 212 18.99 -6.55 -9.57
CA PHE A 212 17.62 -6.27 -10.02
C PHE A 212 16.73 -5.74 -8.88
N ALA A 213 16.87 -6.26 -7.66
CA ALA A 213 16.05 -5.82 -6.54
C ALA A 213 16.31 -4.35 -6.19
N TYR A 214 17.57 -3.92 -6.28
CA TYR A 214 17.92 -2.51 -6.11
C TYR A 214 17.38 -1.63 -7.24
N ARG A 215 17.52 -2.06 -8.51
CA ARG A 215 16.96 -1.30 -9.65
C ARG A 215 15.45 -1.13 -9.55
N ALA A 216 14.72 -2.20 -9.24
CA ALA A 216 13.27 -2.16 -9.06
C ALA A 216 12.88 -1.21 -7.92
N PHE A 217 13.55 -1.27 -6.76
CA PHE A 217 13.32 -0.34 -5.66
C PHE A 217 13.59 1.12 -6.06
N ARG A 218 14.68 1.39 -6.79
CA ARG A 218 15.01 2.75 -7.26
C ARG A 218 13.96 3.33 -8.21
N GLU A 219 13.24 2.51 -8.96
CA GLU A 219 12.14 3.00 -9.81
C GLU A 219 10.95 3.54 -8.99
N ILE A 220 10.68 2.96 -7.82
CA ILE A 220 9.55 3.36 -6.96
C ILE A 220 9.94 4.31 -5.84
N GLU A 221 11.21 4.38 -5.46
CA GLU A 221 11.71 5.20 -4.34
C GLU A 221 11.24 6.67 -4.39
N PRO A 222 11.23 7.36 -5.55
CA PRO A 222 10.73 8.73 -5.63
C PRO A 222 9.27 8.91 -5.17
N SER A 223 8.46 7.85 -5.28
CA SER A 223 7.07 7.82 -4.84
C SER A 223 6.92 7.40 -3.38
N ILE A 224 7.95 6.85 -2.72
CA ILE A 224 7.92 6.46 -1.31
C ILE A 224 8.02 7.71 -0.42
N SER A 225 6.88 8.10 0.15
CA SER A 225 6.83 9.18 1.13
C SER A 225 7.33 8.76 2.51
N LEU A 226 7.13 7.49 2.88
CA LEU A 226 7.64 6.88 4.12
C LEU A 226 7.88 5.39 3.91
N LEU A 227 9.08 4.92 4.26
CA LEU A 227 9.38 3.52 4.51
C LEU A 227 9.91 3.38 5.93
N TYR A 228 9.15 2.69 6.79
CA TYR A 228 9.44 2.55 8.21
C TYR A 228 9.54 1.07 8.60
N SER A 229 10.61 0.67 9.28
CA SER A 229 10.75 -0.63 9.94
C SER A 229 10.56 -0.49 11.43
N PHE A 230 9.90 -1.47 12.05
CA PHE A 230 9.79 -1.51 13.52
C PHE A 230 11.11 -1.78 14.23
N GLU A 231 12.05 -2.45 13.56
CA GLU A 231 13.36 -2.81 14.07
C GLU A 231 14.37 -1.67 13.88
N LEU A 232 14.30 -0.98 12.73
CA LEU A 232 15.32 -0.02 12.29
C LEU A 232 14.84 1.43 12.29
N GLY A 233 13.55 1.67 12.55
CA GLY A 233 12.95 3.00 12.45
C GLY A 233 12.74 3.42 11.00
N ARG A 234 12.90 4.72 10.71
CA ARG A 234 12.72 5.26 9.35
C ARG A 234 13.88 4.81 8.46
N ILE A 235 13.59 4.03 7.41
CA ILE A 235 14.57 3.55 6.43
C ILE A 235 14.74 4.57 5.30
N SER A 236 13.64 5.06 4.72
CA SER A 236 13.65 6.03 3.62
C SER A 236 12.45 6.95 3.70
N SER A 237 12.58 8.17 3.19
CA SER A 237 11.46 9.08 2.96
C SER A 237 11.77 10.03 1.81
N ARG A 238 10.75 10.63 1.18
CA ARG A 238 10.96 11.62 0.12
C ARG A 238 11.89 12.80 0.49
N LYS A 239 11.97 13.16 1.78
CA LYS A 239 12.84 14.26 2.26
C LYS A 239 14.27 13.81 2.59
N ASP A 240 14.47 12.51 2.68
CA ASP A 240 15.70 11.85 3.12
C ASP A 240 15.75 10.49 2.41
N PRO A 241 15.88 10.49 1.05
CA PRO A 241 15.96 9.26 0.28
C PRO A 241 17.27 8.55 0.60
N LEU A 242 17.35 7.23 0.34
CA LEU A 242 18.57 6.49 0.60
C LEU A 242 19.73 6.94 -0.32
N HIS A 243 19.40 7.56 -1.46
CA HIS A 243 20.35 8.14 -2.42
C HIS A 243 19.80 9.37 -3.12
#